data_AF-A0A2E3Y6Z1-F1
#
_entry.id   AF-A0A2E3Y6Z1-F1
#
_cell.length_a   1.000
_cell.length_b   1.000
_cell.length_c   1.000
_cell.angle_alpha   90.00
_cell.angle_beta   90.00
_cell.angle_gamma   90.00
#
_symmetry.space_group_name_H-M   'P 1'
#
loop_
_entity.id
_entity.type
_entity.pdbx_description
1 polymer ?
#
loop_
_entity_poly.entity_id
_entity_poly.type
_entity_poly.pdbx_seq_one_letter_code
_entity_poly.pdbx_strand_id
1 'polypeptide(L)'
;MYRPRLIYYNDSRHYSFYRYDPPMSAQQIRQPVDELLGTHVDLLSYGLASGQTFLHDTQVGLRWGEQMPSHNHGVMWWRAYENSCQAIEAGNDPLQIVVDRAHGKGLRIMCSLRMNDASSDSDGNYYMFGKLKRDQPEIMIGAEAAGDHPYAATCANFELEQVQQERLDVIEEVCGRYGADGLEMDPYVNVFFAPAKARELAPVMTSFVRRVRTLLDRIGQQRGEKLVLATRAHAVEEVNLEAGLDVRQWLKDGLLDLVIPVLPGGVLDADMPIQWLVDSARATGVGVYPSLAGVPNDDRFHLAPMEMLRALATRLHKLGADGLYLHDLKWPHGEREYQILRELSDPEIYERKTKLYAASQQNDGADSRLPPRALPATLIEGHPLVVPLQVDDRLTSARADGALVSGHLGIRIIQTCPRDELRFSFNGVPTTPTKVEHFYGGLVPYAAVRAGFQERINTHYWFYFDLSPDQLIEGDNRVEVEMTSHFTDLEDDRVVYQAELELRYDEPAVPRAGQM
;
A
#
# COMPACT_ATOMS: atom_id res chain seq x y z
N MET A 1 -14.53 -13.57 15.46
CA MET A 1 -14.19 -12.22 14.98
C MET A 1 -14.18 -12.27 13.46
N TYR A 2 -14.72 -11.26 12.78
CA TYR A 2 -14.71 -11.21 11.31
C TYR A 2 -13.27 -11.09 10.81
N ARG A 3 -12.85 -11.96 9.88
CA ARG A 3 -11.53 -11.94 9.23
C ARG A 3 -11.74 -12.04 7.73
N PRO A 4 -11.75 -10.92 6.99
CA PRO A 4 -11.80 -10.98 5.53
C PRO A 4 -10.55 -11.71 5.01
N ARG A 5 -10.62 -12.36 3.85
CA ARG A 5 -9.41 -12.91 3.19
C ARG A 5 -8.70 -11.81 2.40
N LEU A 6 -9.50 -10.94 1.79
CA LEU A 6 -9.01 -9.87 0.94
C LEU A 6 -9.83 -8.59 1.18
N ILE A 7 -9.12 -7.50 1.39
CA ILE A 7 -9.67 -6.14 1.48
C ILE A 7 -9.26 -5.39 0.22
N TYR A 8 -10.21 -4.71 -0.42
CA TYR A 8 -9.92 -3.83 -1.55
C TYR A 8 -10.28 -2.39 -1.21
N TYR A 9 -9.35 -1.47 -1.44
CA TYR A 9 -9.54 -0.05 -1.26
C TYR A 9 -9.95 0.62 -2.57
N ASN A 10 -11.06 1.34 -2.53
CA ASN A 10 -11.48 2.25 -3.59
C ASN A 10 -11.53 3.67 -3.01
N ASP A 11 -10.79 4.60 -3.60
CA ASP A 11 -10.62 5.96 -3.07
C ASP A 11 -11.83 6.90 -3.30
N SER A 12 -12.90 6.38 -3.91
CA SER A 12 -14.13 7.05 -4.37
C SER A 12 -13.96 8.18 -5.40
N ARG A 13 -12.73 8.58 -5.73
CA ARG A 13 -12.45 9.72 -6.61
C ARG A 13 -11.74 9.28 -7.87
N HIS A 14 -10.47 8.89 -7.76
CA HIS A 14 -9.61 8.55 -8.90
C HIS A 14 -10.14 7.33 -9.66
N TYR A 15 -10.86 6.43 -9.00
CA TYR A 15 -11.43 5.21 -9.61
C TYR A 15 -12.96 5.26 -9.72
N SER A 16 -13.58 6.43 -9.56
CA SER A 16 -15.03 6.60 -9.67
C SER A 16 -15.40 8.00 -10.16
N PHE A 17 -15.62 8.97 -9.26
CA PHE A 17 -16.21 10.28 -9.58
C PHE A 17 -15.40 11.15 -10.55
N TYR A 18 -14.10 10.89 -10.72
CA TYR A 18 -13.29 11.56 -11.74
C TYR A 18 -13.57 11.00 -13.15
N ARG A 19 -14.01 9.75 -13.28
CA ARG A 19 -13.99 9.01 -14.55
C ARG A 19 -15.20 9.24 -15.46
N TYR A 20 -16.25 9.87 -14.96
CA TYR A 20 -17.50 10.07 -15.69
C TYR A 20 -17.84 11.55 -15.82
N ASP A 21 -18.34 11.95 -16.99
CA ASP A 21 -18.94 13.28 -17.17
C ASP A 21 -20.34 13.32 -16.51
N PRO A 22 -20.75 14.48 -15.97
CA PRO A 22 -22.05 14.65 -15.35
C PRO A 22 -23.22 14.67 -16.35
N PRO A 23 -24.41 14.17 -15.95
CA PRO A 23 -24.69 13.45 -14.69
C PRO A 23 -24.20 12.00 -14.70
N MET A 24 -23.66 11.53 -13.56
CA MET A 24 -23.49 10.11 -13.29
C MET A 24 -24.85 9.42 -13.03
N SER A 25 -25.06 8.29 -13.68
CA SER A 25 -26.17 7.38 -13.38
C SER A 25 -25.91 6.58 -12.09
N ALA A 26 -26.98 6.08 -11.46
CA ALA A 26 -26.86 5.18 -10.31
C ALA A 26 -26.04 3.91 -10.61
N GLN A 27 -26.03 3.44 -11.87
CA GLN A 27 -25.19 2.32 -12.29
C GLN A 27 -23.70 2.67 -12.24
N GLN A 28 -23.32 3.90 -12.58
CA GLN A 28 -21.93 4.34 -12.50
C GLN A 28 -21.52 4.59 -11.03
N ILE A 29 -22.40 5.18 -10.22
CA ILE A 29 -22.13 5.42 -8.79
C ILE A 29 -21.86 4.12 -8.04
N ARG A 30 -22.59 3.04 -8.35
CA ARG A 30 -22.43 1.75 -7.68
C ARG A 30 -21.25 0.91 -8.19
N GLN A 31 -20.50 1.39 -9.19
CA GLN A 31 -19.38 0.67 -9.80
C GLN A 31 -18.32 0.15 -8.80
N PRO A 32 -17.94 0.89 -7.73
CA PRO A 32 -16.99 0.41 -6.73
C PRO A 32 -17.34 -0.95 -6.10
N VAL A 33 -18.63 -1.31 -6.07
CA VAL A 33 -19.10 -2.64 -5.65
C VAL A 33 -19.21 -3.58 -6.85
N ASP A 34 -19.76 -3.11 -7.97
CA ASP A 34 -19.99 -3.95 -9.16
C ASP A 34 -18.69 -4.56 -9.72
N GLU A 35 -17.58 -3.83 -9.65
CA GLU A 35 -16.26 -4.30 -10.09
C GLU A 35 -15.68 -5.42 -9.21
N LEU A 36 -16.25 -5.66 -8.02
CA LEU A 36 -15.80 -6.71 -7.10
C LEU A 36 -16.66 -7.97 -7.16
N LEU A 37 -17.79 -7.93 -7.88
CA LEU A 37 -18.70 -9.07 -7.96
C LEU A 37 -18.05 -10.25 -8.68
N GLY A 38 -18.15 -11.44 -8.07
CA GLY A 38 -17.51 -12.66 -8.60
C GLY A 38 -15.99 -12.72 -8.34
N THR A 39 -15.47 -11.85 -7.49
CA THR A 39 -14.13 -11.95 -6.90
C THR A 39 -14.22 -12.50 -5.46
N HIS A 40 -13.08 -12.66 -4.80
CA HIS A 40 -12.99 -13.09 -3.41
C HIS A 40 -12.71 -11.94 -2.43
N VAL A 41 -12.99 -10.69 -2.84
CA VAL A 41 -12.97 -9.56 -1.91
C VAL A 41 -14.13 -9.70 -0.93
N ASP A 42 -13.81 -9.78 0.36
CA ASP A 42 -14.79 -9.94 1.43
C ASP A 42 -15.17 -8.58 2.06
N LEU A 43 -14.28 -7.57 1.96
CA LEU A 43 -14.47 -6.24 2.52
C LEU A 43 -14.02 -5.15 1.54
N LEU A 44 -14.92 -4.24 1.20
CA LEU A 44 -14.59 -2.98 0.51
C LEU A 44 -14.22 -1.92 1.54
N SER A 45 -13.03 -1.33 1.41
CA SER A 45 -12.67 -0.08 2.08
C SER A 45 -12.96 1.08 1.13
N TYR A 46 -14.01 1.85 1.40
CA TYR A 46 -14.48 2.93 0.54
C TYR A 46 -14.04 4.29 1.09
N GLY A 47 -13.21 5.01 0.34
CA GLY A 47 -12.68 6.31 0.73
C GLY A 47 -13.76 7.38 0.82
N LEU A 48 -13.72 8.21 1.86
CA LEU A 48 -14.61 9.37 2.03
C LEU A 48 -14.03 10.63 1.39
N ALA A 49 -13.68 10.55 0.09
CA ALA A 49 -13.01 11.60 -0.67
C ALA A 49 -11.72 12.12 0.01
N SER A 50 -11.73 13.35 0.52
CA SER A 50 -10.59 13.92 1.27
C SER A 50 -10.64 13.62 2.77
N GLY A 51 -11.77 13.12 3.29
CA GLY A 51 -12.08 13.06 4.71
C GLY A 51 -12.35 14.42 5.35
N GLN A 52 -12.06 15.53 4.68
CA GLN A 52 -12.33 16.90 5.14
C GLN A 52 -13.55 17.50 4.44
N THR A 53 -13.82 17.02 3.24
CA THR A 53 -14.96 17.29 2.39
C THR A 53 -15.43 15.97 1.75
N PHE A 54 -16.70 15.91 1.41
CA PHE A 54 -17.38 14.64 1.15
C PHE A 54 -18.12 14.63 -0.19
N LEU A 55 -18.28 13.45 -0.79
CA LEU A 55 -19.08 13.25 -2.01
C LEU A 55 -20.51 12.78 -1.71
N HIS A 56 -20.88 12.68 -0.44
CA HIS A 56 -22.23 12.34 0.02
C HIS A 56 -22.92 13.58 0.60
N ASP A 57 -24.23 13.48 0.85
CA ASP A 57 -25.03 14.56 1.43
C ASP A 57 -24.76 14.73 2.93
N THR A 58 -23.53 15.11 3.28
CA THR A 58 -23.06 15.26 4.65
C THR A 58 -23.84 16.34 5.42
N GLN A 59 -24.08 16.08 6.71
CA GLN A 59 -24.66 17.01 7.67
C GLN A 59 -23.63 17.55 8.68
N VAL A 60 -22.37 17.09 8.57
CA VAL A 60 -21.28 17.43 9.50
C VAL A 60 -20.29 18.41 8.84
N GLY A 61 -19.87 18.09 7.62
CA GLY A 61 -18.81 18.82 6.91
C GLY A 61 -19.31 19.62 5.72
N LEU A 62 -18.42 19.82 4.75
CA LEU A 62 -18.72 20.41 3.44
C LEU A 62 -18.71 19.33 2.37
N ARG A 63 -19.49 19.54 1.31
CA ARG A 63 -19.38 18.71 0.11
C ARG A 63 -18.15 19.11 -0.71
N TRP A 64 -17.58 18.14 -1.40
CA TRP A 64 -16.42 18.30 -2.27
C TRP A 64 -16.71 19.36 -3.32
N GLY A 65 -16.02 20.51 -3.25
CA GLY A 65 -16.19 21.60 -4.21
C GLY A 65 -17.29 22.62 -3.87
N GLU A 66 -18.07 22.41 -2.81
CA GLU A 66 -19.23 23.25 -2.43
C GLU A 66 -18.88 24.72 -2.17
N GLN A 67 -17.69 24.96 -1.61
CA GLN A 67 -17.22 26.30 -1.23
C GLN A 67 -16.11 26.81 -2.16
N MET A 68 -16.05 26.30 -3.40
CA MET A 68 -15.13 26.81 -4.42
C MET A 68 -15.66 28.11 -5.02
N PRO A 69 -14.92 29.23 -4.94
CA PRO A 69 -15.30 30.45 -5.68
C PRO A 69 -15.21 30.26 -7.19
N SER A 70 -14.22 29.48 -7.64
CA SER A 70 -14.05 29.01 -9.01
C SER A 70 -13.29 27.68 -9.00
N HIS A 71 -13.71 26.73 -9.84
CA HIS A 71 -13.08 25.41 -9.89
C HIS A 71 -11.68 25.49 -10.54
N ASN A 72 -10.62 25.39 -9.73
CA ASN A 72 -9.23 25.66 -10.10
C ASN A 72 -8.31 24.43 -10.12
N HIS A 73 -8.80 23.23 -9.77
CA HIS A 73 -8.04 21.98 -9.72
C HIS A 73 -8.38 21.05 -10.91
N GLY A 74 -8.56 21.64 -12.09
CA GLY A 74 -8.83 20.93 -13.35
C GLY A 74 -10.23 20.33 -13.46
N VAL A 75 -10.56 19.86 -14.67
CA VAL A 75 -11.89 19.30 -15.00
C VAL A 75 -12.24 18.07 -14.16
N MET A 76 -11.25 17.30 -13.72
CA MET A 76 -11.45 16.06 -12.97
C MET A 76 -12.12 16.31 -11.62
N TRP A 77 -11.68 17.35 -10.90
CA TRP A 77 -12.21 17.67 -9.58
C TRP A 77 -13.57 18.36 -9.67
N TRP A 78 -13.75 19.19 -10.71
CA TRP A 78 -15.05 19.75 -11.06
C TRP A 78 -16.06 18.65 -11.42
N ARG A 79 -15.67 17.61 -12.18
CA ARG A 79 -16.54 16.44 -12.48
C ARG A 79 -17.03 15.78 -11.20
N ALA A 80 -16.14 15.54 -10.23
CA ALA A 80 -16.56 14.94 -8.96
C ALA A 80 -17.57 15.81 -8.21
N TYR A 81 -17.33 17.13 -8.15
CA TYR A 81 -18.27 18.08 -7.57
C TYR A 81 -19.63 18.03 -8.29
N GLU A 82 -19.63 18.22 -9.61
CA GLU A 82 -20.84 18.31 -10.42
C GLU A 82 -21.65 17.00 -10.37
N ASN A 83 -20.98 15.84 -10.47
CA ASN A 83 -21.60 14.54 -10.32
C ASN A 83 -22.23 14.35 -8.93
N SER A 84 -21.50 14.70 -7.87
CA SER A 84 -22.00 14.60 -6.50
C SER A 84 -23.22 15.50 -6.29
N CYS A 85 -23.17 16.75 -6.73
CA CYS A 85 -24.27 17.70 -6.60
C CYS A 85 -25.52 17.23 -7.34
N GLN A 86 -25.40 16.91 -8.63
CA GLN A 86 -26.55 16.48 -9.43
C GLN A 86 -27.14 15.16 -8.92
N ALA A 87 -26.31 14.22 -8.45
CA ALA A 87 -26.80 12.97 -7.88
C ALA A 87 -27.61 13.21 -6.59
N ILE A 88 -27.11 14.03 -5.67
CA ILE A 88 -27.81 14.37 -4.42
C ILE A 88 -29.11 15.13 -4.71
N GLU A 89 -29.10 16.11 -5.61
CA GLU A 89 -30.30 16.86 -6.02
C GLU A 89 -31.38 15.96 -6.65
N ALA A 90 -30.94 14.89 -7.34
CA ALA A 90 -31.83 13.87 -7.89
C ALA A 90 -32.28 12.80 -6.87
N GLY A 91 -31.90 12.93 -5.59
CA GLY A 91 -32.23 11.97 -4.53
C GLY A 91 -31.38 10.70 -4.54
N ASN A 92 -30.25 10.71 -5.26
CA ASN A 92 -29.33 9.59 -5.44
C ASN A 92 -28.03 9.84 -4.65
N ASP A 93 -28.10 9.86 -3.31
CA ASP A 93 -26.91 10.05 -2.49
C ASP A 93 -25.83 9.00 -2.81
N PRO A 94 -24.62 9.43 -3.24
CA PRO A 94 -23.56 8.52 -3.63
C PRO A 94 -23.16 7.47 -2.59
N LEU A 95 -23.02 7.84 -1.32
CA LEU A 95 -22.58 6.91 -0.29
C LEU A 95 -23.70 5.89 0.02
N GLN A 96 -24.95 6.34 0.09
CA GLN A 96 -26.08 5.44 0.30
C GLN A 96 -26.19 4.40 -0.83
N ILE A 97 -26.03 4.82 -2.08
CA ILE A 97 -26.07 3.91 -3.24
C ILE A 97 -24.99 2.84 -3.15
N VAL A 98 -23.77 3.22 -2.77
CA VAL A 98 -22.65 2.28 -2.64
C VAL A 98 -22.86 1.31 -1.48
N VAL A 99 -23.29 1.80 -0.31
CA VAL A 99 -23.58 0.96 0.86
C VAL A 99 -24.72 -0.02 0.59
N ASP A 100 -25.86 0.47 0.09
CA ASP A 100 -27.02 -0.37 -0.26
C ASP A 100 -26.64 -1.42 -1.31
N ARG A 101 -25.77 -1.05 -2.26
CA ARG A 101 -25.29 -1.99 -3.27
C ARG A 101 -24.42 -3.08 -2.65
N ALA A 102 -23.50 -2.73 -1.75
CA ALA A 102 -22.64 -3.68 -1.06
C ALA A 102 -23.48 -4.69 -0.27
N HIS A 103 -24.39 -4.20 0.57
CA HIS A 103 -25.30 -5.04 1.36
C HIS A 103 -26.21 -5.91 0.49
N GLY A 104 -26.79 -5.35 -0.57
CA GLY A 104 -27.61 -6.09 -1.53
C GLY A 104 -26.85 -7.18 -2.31
N LYS A 105 -25.51 -7.19 -2.22
CA LYS A 105 -24.63 -8.21 -2.80
C LYS A 105 -23.91 -9.07 -1.77
N GLY A 106 -24.21 -8.89 -0.48
CA GLY A 106 -23.56 -9.61 0.61
C GLY A 106 -22.09 -9.23 0.80
N LEU A 107 -21.66 -8.10 0.23
CA LEU A 107 -20.32 -7.55 0.43
C LEU A 107 -20.35 -6.62 1.64
N ARG A 108 -19.38 -6.76 2.55
CA ARG A 108 -19.20 -5.79 3.64
C ARG A 108 -18.48 -4.55 3.14
N ILE A 109 -18.82 -3.41 3.73
CA ILE A 109 -18.22 -2.12 3.40
C ILE A 109 -17.82 -1.37 4.67
N MET A 110 -16.56 -0.96 4.75
CA MET A 110 -16.11 0.04 5.74
C MET A 110 -15.75 1.34 5.03
N CYS A 111 -15.93 2.46 5.70
CA CYS A 111 -15.54 3.76 5.17
C CYS A 111 -14.13 4.14 5.63
N SER A 112 -13.26 4.53 4.71
CA SER A 112 -11.91 5.02 5.00
C SER A 112 -11.91 6.53 5.13
N LEU A 113 -11.69 7.02 6.36
CA LEU A 113 -11.66 8.43 6.71
C LEU A 113 -10.21 8.89 6.83
N ARG A 114 -9.81 9.83 5.96
CA ARG A 114 -8.56 10.58 6.16
C ARG A 114 -8.70 11.47 7.38
N MET A 115 -7.89 11.20 8.39
CA MET A 115 -8.06 11.76 9.72
C MET A 115 -7.64 13.23 9.80
N ASN A 116 -6.71 13.67 8.96
CA ASN A 116 -6.26 15.06 8.90
C ASN A 116 -5.80 15.45 7.48
N ASP A 117 -5.70 16.76 7.23
CA ASP A 117 -5.18 17.32 5.98
C ASP A 117 -4.55 18.69 6.25
N ALA A 118 -3.52 19.03 5.48
CA ALA A 118 -2.76 20.27 5.61
C ALA A 118 -3.38 21.46 4.82
N SER A 119 -4.45 21.27 4.05
CA SER A 119 -5.01 22.33 3.23
C SER A 119 -5.57 23.50 4.03
N SER A 120 -5.38 24.73 3.54
CA SER A 120 -5.69 25.96 4.26
C SER A 120 -6.13 27.09 3.33
N ASP A 121 -6.67 28.18 3.85
CA ASP A 121 -7.12 29.29 3.01
C ASP A 121 -6.01 29.83 2.07
N SER A 122 -4.75 29.81 2.51
CA SER A 122 -3.62 30.29 1.72
C SER A 122 -3.24 29.41 0.53
N ASP A 123 -3.63 28.14 0.51
CA ASP A 123 -3.30 27.22 -0.60
C ASP A 123 -4.33 27.29 -1.76
N GLY A 124 -5.49 27.91 -1.53
CA GLY A 124 -6.58 28.01 -2.51
C GLY A 124 -7.20 26.66 -2.90
N ASN A 125 -6.92 25.59 -2.16
CA ASN A 125 -7.41 24.23 -2.35
C ASN A 125 -8.61 23.94 -1.44
N TYR A 126 -9.72 24.63 -1.72
CA TYR A 126 -10.96 24.47 -0.95
C TYR A 126 -11.65 23.12 -1.13
N TYR A 127 -11.20 22.29 -2.07
CA TYR A 127 -11.68 20.93 -2.19
C TYR A 127 -11.21 20.03 -1.04
N MET A 128 -10.06 20.32 -0.44
CA MET A 128 -9.52 19.55 0.70
C MET A 128 -9.66 20.31 2.03
N PHE A 129 -10.10 21.58 1.99
CA PHE A 129 -10.23 22.43 3.18
C PHE A 129 -11.59 22.28 3.86
N GLY A 130 -11.61 21.51 4.95
CA GLY A 130 -12.82 21.16 5.70
C GLY A 130 -13.47 22.31 6.46
N LYS A 131 -14.73 22.10 6.85
CA LYS A 131 -15.60 23.09 7.50
C LYS A 131 -14.99 23.69 8.77
N LEU A 132 -14.58 22.83 9.70
CA LEU A 132 -14.13 23.26 11.04
C LEU A 132 -12.92 24.17 10.96
N LYS A 133 -11.89 23.82 10.16
CA LYS A 133 -10.69 24.64 10.00
C LYS A 133 -10.98 25.98 9.32
N ARG A 134 -11.97 26.03 8.42
CA ARG A 134 -12.40 27.27 7.76
C ARG A 134 -13.10 28.21 8.73
N ASP A 135 -14.02 27.68 9.51
CA ASP A 135 -14.84 28.47 10.43
C ASP A 135 -14.08 28.86 11.70
N GLN A 136 -13.11 28.04 12.11
CA GLN A 136 -12.29 28.21 13.31
C GLN A 136 -10.80 27.96 13.02
N PRO A 137 -10.10 28.88 12.34
CA PRO A 137 -8.69 28.68 11.98
C PRO A 137 -7.76 28.44 13.17
N GLU A 138 -8.14 28.86 14.38
CA GLU A 138 -7.41 28.67 15.64
C GLU A 138 -7.27 27.20 16.05
N ILE A 139 -8.00 26.28 15.40
CA ILE A 139 -7.90 24.84 15.68
C ILE A 139 -6.69 24.17 15.01
N MET A 140 -6.01 24.88 14.11
CA MET A 140 -4.79 24.40 13.49
C MET A 140 -3.60 24.52 14.45
N ILE A 141 -2.57 23.69 14.25
CA ILE A 141 -1.37 23.65 15.10
C ILE A 141 -0.66 25.02 15.18
N GLY A 142 -0.64 25.76 14.08
CA GLY A 142 -0.01 27.08 13.98
C GLY A 142 1.49 27.02 13.69
N ALA A 143 2.00 28.08 13.04
CA ALA A 143 3.37 28.11 12.52
C ALA A 143 4.44 28.02 13.62
N GLU A 144 4.21 28.64 14.78
CA GLU A 144 5.14 28.61 15.90
C GLU A 144 5.31 27.19 16.45
N ALA A 145 4.20 26.47 16.68
CA ALA A 145 4.24 25.11 17.21
C ALA A 145 4.68 24.07 16.19
N ALA A 146 4.54 24.36 14.89
CA ALA A 146 5.02 23.51 13.80
C ALA A 146 6.56 23.48 13.67
N GLY A 147 7.25 24.54 14.13
CA GLY A 147 8.71 24.64 14.08
C GLY A 147 9.25 24.44 12.65
N ASP A 148 10.22 23.55 12.50
CA ASP A 148 10.87 23.24 11.21
C ASP A 148 10.02 22.38 10.26
N HIS A 149 8.76 22.08 10.63
CA HIS A 149 7.82 21.32 9.81
C HIS A 149 6.66 22.21 9.33
N PRO A 150 6.87 23.13 8.36
CA PRO A 150 5.88 24.14 7.99
C PRO A 150 4.54 23.55 7.52
N TYR A 151 4.53 22.35 6.94
CA TYR A 151 3.32 21.66 6.53
C TYR A 151 2.43 21.22 7.71
N ALA A 152 2.99 21.08 8.91
CA ALA A 152 2.24 20.76 10.12
C ALA A 152 1.41 21.94 10.63
N ALA A 153 1.81 23.18 10.33
CA ALA A 153 1.19 24.39 10.86
C ALA A 153 -0.30 24.48 10.57
N THR A 154 -0.71 23.98 9.41
CA THR A 154 -2.09 24.03 8.94
C THR A 154 -2.84 22.74 9.21
N CYS A 155 -2.25 21.71 9.80
CA CYS A 155 -3.00 20.51 10.21
C CYS A 155 -3.84 20.82 11.46
N ALA A 156 -5.00 20.18 11.60
CA ALA A 156 -5.85 20.34 12.79
C ALA A 156 -5.16 19.73 14.03
N ASN A 157 -5.27 20.39 15.18
CA ASN A 157 -4.66 19.93 16.43
C ASN A 157 -5.62 19.01 17.22
N PHE A 158 -5.28 17.73 17.32
CA PHE A 158 -6.06 16.72 18.02
C PHE A 158 -6.01 16.84 19.55
N GLU A 159 -5.22 17.75 20.14
CA GLU A 159 -5.38 18.12 21.56
C GLU A 159 -6.76 18.73 21.84
N LEU A 160 -7.35 19.37 20.83
CA LEU A 160 -8.59 20.11 20.98
C LEU A 160 -9.79 19.17 20.85
N GLU A 161 -10.67 19.20 21.85
CA GLU A 161 -11.86 18.34 21.90
C GLU A 161 -12.78 18.53 20.69
N GLN A 162 -12.90 19.75 20.17
CA GLN A 162 -13.72 20.04 18.99
C GLN A 162 -13.20 19.39 17.70
N VAL A 163 -11.88 19.23 17.55
CA VAL A 163 -11.29 18.49 16.42
C VAL A 163 -11.65 17.01 16.54
N GLN A 164 -11.51 16.44 17.74
CA GLN A 164 -11.91 15.06 17.99
C GLN A 164 -13.41 14.85 17.79
N GLN A 165 -14.24 15.78 18.25
CA GLN A 165 -15.69 15.68 18.17
C GLN A 165 -16.17 15.71 16.73
N GLU A 166 -15.63 16.59 15.90
CA GLU A 166 -16.01 16.66 14.49
C GLU A 166 -15.67 15.35 13.74
N ARG A 167 -14.52 14.71 14.06
CA ARG A 167 -14.22 13.36 13.52
C ARG A 167 -15.23 12.32 14.02
N LEU A 168 -15.62 12.34 15.29
CA LEU A 168 -16.64 11.43 15.83
C LEU A 168 -18.00 11.63 15.16
N ASP A 169 -18.39 12.87 14.88
CA ASP A 169 -19.64 13.22 14.22
C ASP A 169 -19.68 12.66 12.79
N VAL A 170 -18.57 12.77 12.03
CA VAL A 170 -18.44 12.13 10.71
C VAL A 170 -18.56 10.61 10.82
N ILE A 171 -17.94 9.99 11.84
CA ILE A 171 -18.01 8.53 12.06
C ILE A 171 -19.45 8.10 12.39
N GLU A 172 -20.16 8.85 13.23
CA GLU A 172 -21.57 8.60 13.55
C GLU A 172 -22.46 8.77 12.32
N GLU A 173 -22.19 9.76 11.47
CA GLU A 173 -22.89 9.93 10.19
C GLU A 173 -22.71 8.69 9.30
N VAL A 174 -21.47 8.27 9.03
CA VAL A 174 -21.24 7.19 8.04
C VAL A 174 -21.64 5.81 8.56
N CYS A 175 -21.41 5.51 9.84
CA CYS A 175 -21.75 4.21 10.41
C CYS A 175 -23.20 4.14 10.91
N GLY A 176 -23.73 5.25 11.42
CA GLY A 176 -25.08 5.33 11.99
C GLY A 176 -26.15 5.65 10.96
N ARG A 177 -25.98 6.72 10.16
CA ARG A 177 -26.97 7.16 9.17
C ARG A 177 -26.88 6.34 7.87
N TYR A 178 -25.69 6.19 7.31
CA TYR A 178 -25.51 5.47 6.03
C TYR A 178 -25.41 3.95 6.19
N GLY A 179 -25.13 3.45 7.40
CA GLY A 179 -25.10 2.02 7.68
C GLY A 179 -23.81 1.31 7.26
N ALA A 180 -22.68 2.01 7.08
CA ALA A 180 -21.40 1.34 6.83
C ALA A 180 -21.06 0.34 7.94
N ASP A 181 -20.43 -0.79 7.60
CA ASP A 181 -20.12 -1.90 8.51
C ASP A 181 -18.88 -1.64 9.39
N GLY A 182 -18.28 -0.46 9.26
CA GLY A 182 -17.12 -0.05 10.03
C GLY A 182 -16.42 1.18 9.47
N LEU A 183 -15.30 1.49 10.11
CA LEU A 183 -14.44 2.62 9.80
C LEU A 183 -12.99 2.17 9.69
N GLU A 184 -12.29 2.66 8.67
CA GLU A 184 -10.84 2.68 8.60
C GLU A 184 -10.34 4.11 8.89
N MET A 185 -9.51 4.27 9.92
CA MET A 185 -8.78 5.51 10.18
C MET A 185 -7.52 5.55 9.31
N ASP A 186 -7.51 6.41 8.30
CA ASP A 186 -6.38 6.67 7.41
C ASP A 186 -5.61 7.91 7.90
N PRO A 187 -4.37 7.77 8.44
CA PRO A 187 -3.61 8.91 8.93
C PRO A 187 -3.27 9.96 7.85
N TYR A 188 -3.20 9.54 6.57
CA TYR A 188 -2.88 10.36 5.40
C TYR A 188 -1.64 11.27 5.55
N VAL A 189 -1.79 12.51 6.06
CA VAL A 189 -0.65 13.43 6.30
C VAL A 189 0.20 13.05 7.52
N ASN A 190 -0.30 12.16 8.38
CA ASN A 190 0.38 11.65 9.58
C ASN A 190 0.87 12.75 10.56
N VAL A 191 0.06 13.81 10.72
CA VAL A 191 0.30 14.90 11.67
C VAL A 191 -0.98 15.18 12.44
N PHE A 192 -0.91 15.16 13.76
CA PHE A 192 -2.07 15.32 14.66
C PHE A 192 -1.83 16.33 15.78
N PHE A 193 -0.57 16.65 16.06
CA PHE A 193 -0.13 17.48 17.16
C PHE A 193 1.05 18.34 16.71
N ALA A 194 1.41 19.34 17.51
CA ALA A 194 2.70 20.02 17.36
C ALA A 194 3.83 18.97 17.34
N PRO A 195 4.71 18.93 16.32
CA PRO A 195 5.71 17.86 16.15
C PRO A 195 6.56 17.60 17.41
N ALA A 196 6.98 18.65 18.11
CA ALA A 196 7.78 18.54 19.32
C ALA A 196 7.06 17.86 20.51
N LYS A 197 5.72 17.81 20.49
CA LYS A 197 4.88 17.22 21.56
C LYS A 197 4.17 15.94 21.14
N ALA A 198 4.18 15.60 19.86
CA ALA A 198 3.32 14.56 19.30
C ALA A 198 3.48 13.20 20.04
N ARG A 199 4.71 12.80 20.35
CA ARG A 199 5.00 11.61 21.14
C ARG A 199 4.44 11.66 22.57
N GLU A 200 4.62 12.77 23.27
CA GLU A 200 4.07 12.98 24.63
C GLU A 200 2.54 12.91 24.63
N LEU A 201 1.92 13.34 23.54
CA LEU A 201 0.46 13.38 23.36
C LEU A 201 -0.14 12.08 22.79
N ALA A 202 0.66 11.03 22.61
CA ALA A 202 0.14 9.72 22.21
C ALA A 202 -1.00 9.17 23.10
N PRO A 203 -1.01 9.40 24.44
CA PRO A 203 -2.16 9.06 25.29
C PRO A 203 -3.45 9.82 24.93
N VAL A 204 -3.35 11.05 24.40
CA VAL A 204 -4.51 11.84 23.95
C VAL A 204 -5.13 11.19 22.72
N MET A 205 -4.32 10.84 21.71
CA MET A 205 -4.81 10.12 20.54
C MET A 205 -5.39 8.75 20.92
N THR A 206 -4.75 8.02 21.84
CA THR A 206 -5.26 6.74 22.35
C THR A 206 -6.63 6.89 23.02
N SER A 207 -6.85 7.97 23.78
CA SER A 207 -8.16 8.28 24.35
C SER A 207 -9.20 8.55 23.27
N PHE A 208 -8.84 9.29 22.22
CA PHE A 208 -9.69 9.50 21.05
C PHE A 208 -10.08 8.18 20.36
N VAL A 209 -9.12 7.29 20.08
CA VAL A 209 -9.41 5.98 19.48
C VAL A 209 -10.34 5.14 20.36
N ARG A 210 -10.22 5.24 21.70
CA ARG A 210 -11.16 4.60 22.63
C ARG A 210 -12.58 5.18 22.53
N ARG A 211 -12.72 6.48 22.30
CA ARG A 211 -14.02 7.12 22.01
C ARG A 211 -14.61 6.61 20.69
N VAL A 212 -13.79 6.47 19.64
CA VAL A 212 -14.20 5.89 18.35
C VAL A 212 -14.71 4.45 18.54
N ARG A 213 -13.97 3.59 19.25
CA ARG A 213 -14.40 2.22 19.55
C ARG A 213 -15.74 2.20 20.28
N THR A 214 -15.89 3.03 21.31
CA THR A 214 -17.13 3.13 22.10
C THR A 214 -18.32 3.58 21.24
N LEU A 215 -18.09 4.54 20.33
CA LEU A 215 -19.09 5.01 19.38
C LEU A 215 -19.55 3.87 18.45
N LEU A 216 -18.61 3.15 17.85
CA LEU A 216 -18.91 2.03 16.96
C LEU A 216 -19.61 0.87 17.69
N ASP A 217 -19.26 0.60 18.95
CA ASP A 217 -19.93 -0.42 19.77
C ASP A 217 -21.37 -0.03 20.08
N ARG A 218 -21.63 1.25 20.38
CA ARG A 218 -22.99 1.78 20.59
C ARG A 218 -23.85 1.62 19.34
N ILE A 219 -23.33 2.05 18.17
CA ILE A 219 -24.04 1.93 16.89
C ILE A 219 -24.26 0.45 16.55
N GLY A 220 -23.24 -0.38 16.73
CA GLY A 220 -23.31 -1.82 16.51
C GLY A 220 -24.35 -2.50 17.39
N GLN A 221 -24.44 -2.15 18.68
CA GLN A 221 -25.46 -2.67 19.58
C GLN A 221 -26.89 -2.32 19.11
N GLN A 222 -27.10 -1.11 18.59
CA GLN A 222 -28.39 -0.69 18.03
C GLN A 222 -28.76 -1.48 16.76
N ARG A 223 -27.76 -1.84 15.95
CA ARG A 223 -27.92 -2.61 14.70
C ARG A 223 -27.91 -4.13 14.92
N GLY A 224 -27.52 -4.61 16.10
CA GLY A 224 -27.36 -6.03 16.39
C GLY A 224 -26.13 -6.66 15.73
N GLU A 225 -25.09 -5.87 15.45
CA GLU A 225 -23.87 -6.34 14.79
C GLU A 225 -22.60 -5.68 15.36
N LYS A 226 -21.44 -6.28 15.10
CA LYS A 226 -20.15 -5.69 15.49
C LYS A 226 -19.57 -4.92 14.31
N LEU A 227 -19.43 -3.60 14.46
CA LEU A 227 -18.78 -2.75 13.47
C LEU A 227 -17.25 -2.85 13.56
N VAL A 228 -16.61 -2.90 12.40
CA VAL A 228 -15.16 -2.99 12.26
C VAL A 228 -14.51 -1.65 12.58
N LEU A 229 -13.45 -1.64 13.40
CA LEU A 229 -12.51 -0.52 13.47
C LEU A 229 -11.15 -0.96 12.92
N ALA A 230 -10.69 -0.28 11.88
CA ALA A 230 -9.39 -0.49 11.27
C ALA A 230 -8.55 0.79 11.33
N THR A 231 -7.23 0.64 11.23
CA THR A 231 -6.33 1.77 11.00
C THR A 231 -5.17 1.37 10.11
N ARG A 232 -4.72 2.32 9.29
CA ARG A 232 -3.41 2.20 8.64
C ARG A 232 -2.32 2.61 9.62
N ALA A 233 -1.28 1.80 9.70
CA ALA A 233 -0.13 2.04 10.56
C ALA A 233 1.14 2.00 9.72
N HIS A 234 2.08 2.90 9.98
CA HIS A 234 3.38 2.82 9.36
C HIS A 234 4.07 1.51 9.78
N ALA A 235 4.79 0.85 8.87
CA ALA A 235 5.44 -0.42 9.16
C ALA A 235 6.49 -0.35 10.28
N VAL A 236 7.10 0.82 10.49
CA VAL A 236 8.05 1.08 11.58
C VAL A 236 7.31 1.69 12.79
N GLU A 237 7.38 1.03 13.94
CA GLU A 237 6.70 1.44 15.18
C GLU A 237 7.00 2.89 15.58
N GLU A 238 8.28 3.25 15.58
CA GLU A 238 8.77 4.55 16.03
C GLU A 238 8.17 5.72 15.23
N VAL A 239 7.94 5.52 13.92
CA VAL A 239 7.32 6.53 13.03
C VAL A 239 5.89 6.83 13.47
N ASN A 240 5.16 5.82 13.94
CA ASN A 240 3.81 6.00 14.46
C ASN A 240 3.85 6.79 15.78
N LEU A 241 4.77 6.43 16.69
CA LEU A 241 4.91 7.09 17.99
C LEU A 241 5.31 8.57 17.86
N GLU A 242 6.18 8.91 16.92
CA GLU A 242 6.55 10.30 16.64
C GLU A 242 5.38 11.12 16.10
N ALA A 243 4.40 10.51 15.43
CA ALA A 243 3.16 11.16 15.03
C ALA A 243 2.11 11.20 16.17
N GLY A 244 2.42 10.63 17.34
CA GLY A 244 1.49 10.49 18.46
C GLY A 244 0.52 9.32 18.33
N LEU A 245 0.85 8.32 17.52
CA LEU A 245 0.02 7.12 17.29
C LEU A 245 0.65 5.91 18.02
N ASP A 246 0.16 5.60 19.23
CA ASP A 246 0.58 4.40 19.97
C ASP A 246 -0.22 3.16 19.54
N VAL A 247 0.05 2.70 18.32
CA VAL A 247 -0.66 1.56 17.71
C VAL A 247 -0.51 0.29 18.56
N ARG A 248 0.65 0.07 19.19
CA ARG A 248 0.86 -1.07 20.09
C ARG A 248 -0.11 -1.03 21.27
N GLN A 249 -0.28 0.13 21.90
CA GLN A 249 -1.24 0.31 22.97
C GLN A 249 -2.68 0.10 22.49
N TRP A 250 -3.03 0.55 21.27
CA TRP A 250 -4.37 0.32 20.70
C TRP A 250 -4.67 -1.16 20.48
N LEU A 251 -3.67 -1.92 20.00
CA LEU A 251 -3.76 -3.37 19.84
C LEU A 251 -3.92 -4.06 21.20
N LYS A 252 -3.11 -3.68 22.20
CA LYS A 252 -3.15 -4.23 23.56
C LYS A 252 -4.49 -3.99 24.26
N ASP A 253 -5.06 -2.80 24.07
CA ASP A 253 -6.35 -2.41 24.64
C ASP A 253 -7.55 -3.00 23.88
N GLY A 254 -7.31 -3.75 22.79
CA GLY A 254 -8.36 -4.37 21.98
C GLY A 254 -9.26 -3.34 21.27
N LEU A 255 -8.71 -2.17 20.94
CA LEU A 255 -9.48 -1.10 20.31
C LEU A 255 -9.74 -1.39 18.81
N LEU A 256 -8.83 -2.09 18.15
CA LEU A 256 -8.91 -2.37 16.71
C LEU A 256 -9.45 -3.77 16.45
N ASP A 257 -10.11 -3.96 15.31
CA ASP A 257 -10.43 -5.26 14.74
C ASP A 257 -9.43 -5.66 13.65
N LEU A 258 -8.93 -4.67 12.89
CA LEU A 258 -7.95 -4.84 11.81
C LEU A 258 -6.85 -3.77 11.89
N VAL A 259 -5.65 -4.13 11.45
CA VAL A 259 -4.55 -3.18 11.27
C VAL A 259 -3.90 -3.39 9.90
N ILE A 260 -3.63 -2.29 9.21
CA ILE A 260 -3.14 -2.28 7.83
C ILE A 260 -1.74 -1.66 7.83
N PRO A 261 -0.67 -2.47 7.94
CA PRO A 261 0.68 -1.93 7.84
C PRO A 261 0.96 -1.42 6.42
N VAL A 262 1.52 -0.21 6.34
CA VAL A 262 1.85 0.48 5.10
C VAL A 262 3.29 1.00 5.11
N LEU A 263 3.88 1.09 3.92
CA LEU A 263 5.04 1.93 3.65
C LEU A 263 4.61 3.08 2.72
N PRO A 264 5.11 4.30 2.92
CA PRO A 264 4.82 5.42 2.05
C PRO A 264 5.41 5.18 0.64
N GLY A 265 4.85 5.87 -0.36
CA GLY A 265 5.38 5.87 -1.72
C GLY A 265 4.79 4.81 -2.66
N GLY A 266 4.08 3.80 -2.14
CA GLY A 266 3.38 2.81 -2.96
C GLY A 266 4.30 1.93 -3.82
N VAL A 267 5.58 1.83 -3.43
CA VAL A 267 6.57 0.95 -4.06
C VAL A 267 6.57 -0.41 -3.37
N LEU A 268 6.71 -1.46 -4.17
CA LEU A 268 6.83 -2.84 -3.72
C LEU A 268 8.08 -3.01 -2.86
N ASP A 269 7.90 -3.43 -1.62
CA ASP A 269 8.98 -3.78 -0.70
C ASP A 269 8.65 -5.10 -0.03
N ALA A 270 9.48 -6.12 -0.29
CA ALA A 270 9.35 -7.42 0.32
C ALA A 270 9.69 -7.38 1.81
N ASP A 271 10.69 -6.60 2.21
CA ASP A 271 11.26 -6.59 3.54
C ASP A 271 10.61 -5.56 4.49
N MET A 272 9.28 -5.45 4.43
CA MET A 272 8.51 -4.55 5.30
C MET A 272 8.67 -4.98 6.79
N PRO A 273 9.11 -4.09 7.71
CA PRO A 273 9.47 -4.45 9.09
C PRO A 273 8.25 -4.60 10.03
N ILE A 274 7.27 -5.42 9.66
CA ILE A 274 5.96 -5.51 10.34
C ILE A 274 5.90 -6.49 11.51
N GLN A 275 7.00 -7.18 11.85
CA GLN A 275 6.95 -8.28 12.83
C GLN A 275 6.44 -7.83 14.20
N TRP A 276 6.84 -6.64 14.66
CA TRP A 276 6.39 -6.08 15.94
C TRP A 276 4.86 -5.91 16.02
N LEU A 277 4.25 -5.57 14.88
CA LEU A 277 2.82 -5.32 14.72
C LEU A 277 2.07 -6.63 14.60
N VAL A 278 2.61 -7.60 13.84
CA VAL A 278 2.06 -8.96 13.76
C VAL A 278 2.04 -9.62 15.13
N ASP A 279 3.14 -9.58 15.88
CA ASP A 279 3.22 -10.20 17.20
C ASP A 279 2.23 -9.56 18.18
N SER A 280 2.10 -8.23 18.14
CA SER A 280 1.15 -7.49 18.97
C SER A 280 -0.30 -7.81 18.63
N ALA A 281 -0.64 -7.86 17.33
CA ALA A 281 -1.99 -8.15 16.85
C ALA A 281 -2.39 -9.60 17.14
N ARG A 282 -1.46 -10.56 16.96
CA ARG A 282 -1.67 -11.98 17.29
C ARG A 282 -2.02 -12.17 18.77
N ALA A 283 -1.36 -11.43 19.66
CA ALA A 283 -1.61 -11.52 21.10
C ALA A 283 -3.03 -11.08 21.52
N THR A 284 -3.70 -10.26 20.70
CA THR A 284 -5.04 -9.72 20.99
C THR A 284 -6.12 -10.15 20.00
N GLY A 285 -5.75 -10.97 19.00
CA GLY A 285 -6.67 -11.52 18.01
C GLY A 285 -7.03 -10.57 16.87
N VAL A 286 -6.45 -9.36 16.82
CA VAL A 286 -6.61 -8.36 15.76
C VAL A 286 -6.04 -8.92 14.46
N GLY A 287 -6.74 -8.70 13.35
CA GLY A 287 -6.30 -9.16 12.03
C GLY A 287 -5.28 -8.22 11.38
N VAL A 288 -4.26 -8.78 10.72
CA VAL A 288 -3.22 -8.00 10.04
C VAL A 288 -3.35 -8.12 8.52
N TYR A 289 -3.48 -6.98 7.85
CA TYR A 289 -3.72 -6.87 6.40
C TYR A 289 -2.71 -5.94 5.75
N PRO A 290 -1.48 -6.39 5.49
CA PRO A 290 -0.46 -5.53 4.89
C PRO A 290 -0.89 -5.04 3.52
N SER A 291 -0.57 -3.78 3.25
CA SER A 291 -0.87 -3.13 1.99
C SER A 291 0.04 -3.67 0.89
N LEU A 292 -0.56 -4.13 -0.20
CA LEU A 292 0.16 -4.62 -1.37
C LEU A 292 0.39 -3.48 -2.35
N ALA A 293 1.61 -2.94 -2.38
CA ALA A 293 2.02 -1.95 -3.35
C ALA A 293 2.12 -2.53 -4.77
N GLY A 294 1.63 -1.77 -5.76
CA GLY A 294 1.56 -2.22 -7.16
C GLY A 294 2.74 -1.82 -8.05
N VAL A 295 3.68 -1.00 -7.57
CA VAL A 295 4.74 -0.40 -8.41
C VAL A 295 6.12 -0.92 -7.99
N PRO A 296 6.89 -1.54 -8.90
CA PRO A 296 8.27 -1.92 -8.63
C PRO A 296 9.24 -0.77 -8.93
N ASN A 297 10.43 -0.79 -8.33
CA ASN A 297 11.57 -0.01 -8.82
C ASN A 297 12.30 -0.77 -9.93
N ASP A 298 11.67 -0.87 -11.10
CA ASP A 298 12.19 -1.63 -12.23
C ASP A 298 11.74 -0.97 -13.55
N ASP A 299 12.66 -0.79 -14.49
CA ASP A 299 12.41 -0.16 -15.79
C ASP A 299 11.75 -1.11 -16.81
N ARG A 300 11.72 -2.43 -16.55
CA ARG A 300 10.99 -3.41 -17.37
C ARG A 300 9.50 -3.38 -17.07
N PHE A 301 9.09 -2.87 -15.90
CA PHE A 301 7.74 -3.01 -15.38
C PHE A 301 7.16 -1.68 -14.89
N HIS A 302 6.10 -1.20 -15.55
CA HIS A 302 5.36 -0.04 -15.04
C HIS A 302 4.50 -0.38 -13.80
N LEU A 303 4.02 -1.62 -13.74
CA LEU A 303 3.29 -2.21 -12.63
C LEU A 303 3.87 -3.60 -12.37
N ALA A 304 3.86 -4.04 -11.11
CA ALA A 304 4.42 -5.32 -10.72
C ALA A 304 3.71 -6.46 -11.46
N PRO A 305 4.44 -7.39 -12.12
CA PRO A 305 3.84 -8.57 -12.73
C PRO A 305 3.28 -9.52 -11.65
N MET A 306 2.41 -10.46 -12.05
CA MET A 306 1.73 -11.38 -11.12
C MET A 306 2.71 -12.18 -10.27
N GLU A 307 3.84 -12.56 -10.85
CA GLU A 307 4.90 -13.34 -10.24
C GLU A 307 5.52 -12.61 -9.05
N MET A 308 5.72 -11.29 -9.15
CA MET A 308 6.19 -10.46 -8.02
C MET A 308 5.12 -10.30 -6.95
N LEU A 309 3.86 -10.11 -7.35
CA LEU A 309 2.75 -9.96 -6.40
C LEU A 309 2.52 -11.26 -5.61
N ARG A 310 2.61 -12.43 -6.25
CA ARG A 310 2.54 -13.75 -5.58
C ARG A 310 3.71 -13.96 -4.63
N ALA A 311 4.94 -13.58 -5.02
CA ALA A 311 6.11 -13.66 -4.15
C ALA A 311 5.93 -12.80 -2.89
N LEU A 312 5.52 -11.54 -3.07
CA LEU A 312 5.24 -10.63 -1.95
C LEU A 312 4.11 -11.17 -1.07
N ALA A 313 2.99 -11.60 -1.66
CA ALA A 313 1.87 -12.17 -0.92
C ALA A 313 2.30 -13.40 -0.08
N THR A 314 3.07 -14.31 -0.67
CA THR A 314 3.65 -15.47 0.04
C THR A 314 4.44 -15.04 1.26
N ARG A 315 5.32 -14.04 1.09
CA ARG A 315 6.13 -13.50 2.16
C ARG A 315 5.28 -12.85 3.26
N LEU A 316 4.30 -12.02 2.91
CA LEU A 316 3.44 -11.36 3.89
C LEU A 316 2.65 -12.37 4.73
N HIS A 317 2.16 -13.45 4.12
CA HIS A 317 1.55 -14.55 4.85
C HIS A 317 2.55 -15.30 5.73
N LYS A 318 3.80 -15.50 5.29
CA LYS A 318 4.87 -16.08 6.11
C LYS A 318 5.18 -15.23 7.34
N LEU A 319 5.15 -13.90 7.20
CA LEU A 319 5.29 -12.94 8.30
C LEU A 319 4.09 -12.96 9.26
N GLY A 320 2.96 -13.56 8.87
CA GLY A 320 1.79 -13.77 9.71
C GLY A 320 0.60 -12.87 9.37
N ALA A 321 0.51 -12.35 8.15
CA ALA A 321 -0.69 -11.68 7.65
C ALA A 321 -1.89 -12.64 7.60
N ASP A 322 -3.05 -12.15 8.03
CA ASP A 322 -4.33 -12.87 7.96
C ASP A 322 -4.98 -12.79 6.58
N GLY A 323 -4.61 -11.75 5.82
CA GLY A 323 -5.09 -11.47 4.48
C GLY A 323 -4.30 -10.29 3.90
N LEU A 324 -4.73 -9.79 2.75
CA LEU A 324 -4.06 -8.69 2.07
C LEU A 324 -4.98 -7.48 1.92
N TYR A 325 -4.37 -6.29 1.90
CA TYR A 325 -5.05 -5.03 1.59
C TYR A 325 -4.57 -4.54 0.22
N LEU A 326 -5.46 -4.58 -0.77
CA LEU A 326 -5.16 -4.17 -2.14
C LEU A 326 -5.64 -2.74 -2.37
N HIS A 327 -4.80 -1.92 -2.97
CA HIS A 327 -5.13 -0.57 -3.41
C HIS A 327 -4.49 -0.29 -4.76
N ASP A 328 -4.94 0.80 -5.41
CA ASP A 328 -4.33 1.32 -6.65
C ASP A 328 -4.18 0.32 -7.79
N LEU A 329 -5.13 -0.62 -7.91
CA LEU A 329 -5.26 -1.44 -9.10
C LEU A 329 -5.64 -0.57 -10.30
N LYS A 330 -5.14 -0.93 -11.48
CA LYS A 330 -5.43 -0.21 -12.72
C LYS A 330 -6.94 -0.19 -12.98
N TRP A 331 -7.48 0.99 -13.25
CA TRP A 331 -8.88 1.16 -13.58
C TRP A 331 -9.08 1.43 -15.08
N PRO A 332 -10.15 0.90 -15.71
CA PRO A 332 -11.07 -0.10 -15.16
C PRO A 332 -10.38 -1.46 -15.02
N HIS A 333 -10.86 -2.30 -14.08
CA HIS A 333 -10.31 -3.65 -13.89
C HIS A 333 -10.41 -4.48 -15.17
N GLY A 334 -9.27 -4.98 -15.63
CA GLY A 334 -9.19 -5.93 -16.74
C GLY A 334 -8.88 -7.35 -16.26
N GLU A 335 -8.51 -8.22 -17.20
CA GLU A 335 -8.13 -9.62 -16.94
C GLU A 335 -7.09 -9.73 -15.82
N ARG A 336 -6.04 -8.90 -15.87
CA ARG A 336 -4.97 -8.87 -14.87
C ARG A 336 -5.50 -8.51 -13.48
N GLU A 337 -6.30 -7.45 -13.35
CA GLU A 337 -6.81 -7.03 -12.04
C GLU A 337 -7.75 -8.09 -11.45
N TYR A 338 -8.60 -8.72 -12.27
CA TYR A 338 -9.41 -9.85 -11.80
C TYR A 338 -8.58 -11.08 -11.44
N GLN A 339 -7.45 -11.32 -12.11
CA GLN A 339 -6.51 -12.36 -11.72
C GLN A 339 -5.91 -12.06 -10.35
N ILE A 340 -5.48 -10.82 -10.09
CA ILE A 340 -4.98 -10.37 -8.78
C ILE A 340 -6.02 -10.62 -7.70
N LEU A 341 -7.25 -10.13 -7.89
CA LEU A 341 -8.33 -10.23 -6.91
C LEU A 341 -8.76 -11.68 -6.62
N ARG A 342 -8.56 -12.60 -7.57
CA ARG A 342 -8.85 -14.03 -7.38
C ARG A 342 -7.69 -14.76 -6.74
N GLU A 343 -6.50 -14.65 -7.31
CA GLU A 343 -5.35 -15.43 -6.85
C GLU A 343 -4.88 -14.98 -5.47
N LEU A 344 -4.70 -13.68 -5.24
CA LEU A 344 -4.13 -13.19 -3.99
C LEU A 344 -5.10 -13.25 -2.81
N SER A 345 -6.32 -13.74 -3.01
CA SER A 345 -7.28 -13.97 -1.94
C SER A 345 -7.01 -15.24 -1.13
N ASP A 346 -6.25 -16.19 -1.69
CA ASP A 346 -5.95 -17.45 -1.03
C ASP A 346 -4.58 -18.00 -1.48
N PRO A 347 -3.60 -18.15 -0.56
CA PRO A 347 -2.28 -18.69 -0.87
C PRO A 347 -2.27 -20.04 -1.58
N GLU A 348 -3.29 -20.89 -1.36
CA GLU A 348 -3.37 -22.20 -2.02
C GLU A 348 -3.55 -22.08 -3.54
N ILE A 349 -4.14 -20.97 -4.03
CA ILE A 349 -4.38 -20.76 -5.48
C ILE A 349 -3.08 -20.56 -6.26
N TYR A 350 -2.05 -20.02 -5.61
CA TYR A 350 -0.77 -19.69 -6.25
C TYR A 350 0.45 -20.36 -5.61
N GLU A 351 0.23 -21.30 -4.69
CA GLU A 351 1.31 -22.02 -3.99
C GLU A 351 2.32 -22.63 -4.98
N ARG A 352 1.83 -23.26 -6.06
CA ARG A 352 2.63 -23.89 -7.12
C ARG A 352 2.58 -23.12 -8.45
N LYS A 353 2.50 -21.79 -8.38
CA LYS A 353 2.65 -20.92 -9.55
C LYS A 353 3.98 -20.20 -9.53
N THR A 354 4.41 -19.78 -10.71
CA THR A 354 5.64 -19.02 -10.92
C THR A 354 5.65 -17.75 -10.07
N LYS A 355 6.78 -17.48 -9.44
CA LYS A 355 7.01 -16.34 -8.53
C LYS A 355 8.36 -15.70 -8.80
N LEU A 356 8.43 -14.38 -8.67
CA LEU A 356 9.65 -13.59 -8.84
C LEU A 356 9.99 -12.91 -7.51
N TYR A 357 10.96 -13.47 -6.80
CA TYR A 357 11.52 -12.87 -5.59
C TYR A 357 12.59 -11.87 -5.99
N ALA A 358 12.56 -10.67 -5.41
CA ALA A 358 13.59 -9.65 -5.63
C ALA A 358 14.10 -9.14 -4.29
N ALA A 359 15.40 -8.86 -4.21
CA ALA A 359 15.99 -8.22 -3.05
C ALA A 359 15.45 -6.78 -2.93
N SER A 360 15.00 -6.38 -1.74
CA SER A 360 14.59 -5.00 -1.51
C SER A 360 15.77 -4.04 -1.68
N GLN A 361 15.48 -2.86 -2.23
CA GLN A 361 16.47 -1.83 -2.52
C GLN A 361 16.35 -0.67 -1.54
N GLN A 362 17.50 -0.13 -1.16
CA GLN A 362 17.61 1.12 -0.45
C GLN A 362 17.15 2.23 -1.39
N ASN A 363 16.41 3.15 -0.81
CA ASN A 363 15.87 4.31 -1.49
C ASN A 363 16.25 5.53 -0.66
N ASP A 364 16.87 6.53 -1.30
CA ASP A 364 17.37 7.73 -0.63
C ASP A 364 16.24 8.61 -0.06
N GLY A 365 15.01 8.47 -0.58
CA GLY A 365 13.81 9.12 -0.05
C GLY A 365 13.04 8.28 0.98
N ALA A 366 13.49 7.06 1.27
CA ALA A 366 12.83 6.22 2.26
C ALA A 366 13.13 6.68 3.70
N ASP A 367 12.25 6.31 4.62
CA ASP A 367 12.45 6.63 6.03
C ASP A 367 13.78 6.03 6.54
N SER A 368 14.65 6.86 7.11
CA SER A 368 15.98 6.45 7.56
C SER A 368 15.97 5.43 8.70
N ARG A 369 14.81 5.18 9.32
CA ARG A 369 14.60 4.15 10.35
C ARG A 369 14.26 2.79 9.76
N LEU A 370 14.07 2.68 8.44
CA LEU A 370 13.93 1.38 7.79
C LEU A 370 15.25 0.58 7.92
N PRO A 371 15.17 -0.75 8.06
CA PRO A 371 16.37 -1.58 8.08
C PRO A 371 17.21 -1.34 6.81
N PRO A 372 18.55 -1.25 6.94
CA PRO A 372 19.42 -1.04 5.79
C PRO A 372 19.26 -2.18 4.79
N ARG A 373 19.24 -1.83 3.50
CA ARG A 373 19.17 -2.81 2.40
C ARG A 373 20.55 -3.08 1.82
N ALA A 374 20.75 -4.27 1.28
CA ALA A 374 22.03 -4.68 0.68
C ALA A 374 22.28 -4.08 -0.72
N LEU A 375 21.24 -3.51 -1.35
CA LEU A 375 21.28 -2.93 -2.69
C LEU A 375 20.72 -1.51 -2.67
N PRO A 376 21.10 -0.63 -3.61
CA PRO A 376 22.23 -0.81 -4.53
C PRO A 376 23.57 -0.80 -3.78
N ALA A 377 24.58 -1.50 -4.29
CA ALA A 377 25.90 -1.55 -3.66
C ALA A 377 27.04 -1.56 -4.68
N THR A 378 28.07 -0.76 -4.42
CA THR A 378 29.28 -0.68 -5.25
C THR A 378 30.17 -1.91 -5.00
N LEU A 379 30.61 -2.56 -6.07
CA LEU A 379 31.60 -3.63 -6.03
C LEU A 379 32.98 -3.06 -5.76
N ILE A 380 33.71 -3.72 -4.85
CA ILE A 380 35.10 -3.39 -4.52
C ILE A 380 35.97 -4.57 -4.94
N GLU A 381 37.08 -4.30 -5.63
CA GLU A 381 37.99 -5.34 -6.12
C GLU A 381 38.46 -6.25 -4.97
N GLY A 382 38.34 -7.56 -5.16
CA GLY A 382 38.73 -8.59 -4.19
C GLY A 382 37.85 -8.68 -2.93
N HIS A 383 36.70 -7.99 -2.90
CA HIS A 383 35.76 -8.02 -1.79
C HIS A 383 34.38 -8.48 -2.29
N PRO A 384 34.00 -9.75 -2.04
CA PRO A 384 32.69 -10.26 -2.43
C PRO A 384 31.55 -9.49 -1.77
N LEU A 385 30.59 -9.02 -2.57
CA LEU A 385 29.31 -8.53 -2.10
C LEU A 385 28.34 -9.70 -1.90
N VAL A 386 27.71 -9.78 -0.74
CA VAL A 386 26.67 -10.78 -0.44
C VAL A 386 25.31 -10.10 -0.40
N VAL A 387 24.42 -10.52 -1.32
CA VAL A 387 23.04 -10.04 -1.41
C VAL A 387 22.11 -11.12 -0.86
N PRO A 388 21.34 -10.84 0.20
CA PRO A 388 20.33 -11.76 0.71
C PRO A 388 19.12 -11.80 -0.22
N LEU A 389 18.58 -13.00 -0.44
CA LEU A 389 17.31 -13.25 -1.11
C LEU A 389 16.46 -14.19 -0.25
N GLN A 390 15.39 -13.68 0.35
CA GLN A 390 14.46 -14.55 1.07
C GLN A 390 13.50 -15.21 0.09
N VAL A 391 13.40 -16.54 0.15
CA VAL A 391 12.42 -17.34 -0.59
C VAL A 391 11.48 -18.02 0.40
N ASP A 392 10.24 -17.52 0.49
CA ASP A 392 9.26 -18.02 1.47
C ASP A 392 8.38 -19.18 0.94
N ASP A 393 8.65 -19.63 -0.29
CA ASP A 393 7.97 -20.76 -0.93
C ASP A 393 8.32 -22.10 -0.26
N ARG A 394 7.35 -23.02 -0.24
CA ARG A 394 7.52 -24.39 0.26
C ARG A 394 8.26 -25.28 -0.75
N LEU A 395 9.54 -25.01 -0.98
CA LEU A 395 10.33 -25.70 -2.01
C LEU A 395 10.54 -27.19 -1.73
N THR A 396 10.58 -27.58 -0.45
CA THR A 396 10.78 -28.99 -0.07
C THR A 396 9.61 -29.86 -0.55
N SER A 397 8.36 -29.42 -0.32
CA SER A 397 7.18 -30.15 -0.81
C SER A 397 7.05 -30.05 -2.33
N ALA A 398 7.36 -28.90 -2.92
CA ALA A 398 7.34 -28.70 -4.37
C ALA A 398 8.35 -29.57 -5.14
N ARG A 399 9.47 -29.94 -4.52
CA ARG A 399 10.40 -30.92 -5.10
C ARG A 399 9.86 -32.34 -4.96
N ALA A 400 9.27 -32.65 -3.81
CA ALA A 400 8.78 -34.00 -3.52
C ALA A 400 7.60 -34.40 -4.43
N ASP A 401 6.75 -33.45 -4.81
CA ASP A 401 5.64 -33.66 -5.77
C ASP A 401 6.03 -33.43 -7.24
N GLY A 402 7.27 -33.02 -7.51
CA GLY A 402 7.79 -32.77 -8.85
C GLY A 402 7.30 -31.48 -9.51
N ALA A 403 6.65 -30.58 -8.76
CA ALA A 403 6.10 -29.34 -9.30
C ALA A 403 7.15 -28.23 -9.51
N LEU A 404 8.27 -28.23 -8.78
CA LEU A 404 9.35 -27.24 -8.97
C LEU A 404 10.23 -27.63 -10.17
N VAL A 405 10.19 -26.82 -11.23
CA VAL A 405 10.89 -27.10 -12.50
C VAL A 405 12.31 -26.55 -12.51
N SER A 406 12.47 -25.27 -12.21
CA SER A 406 13.77 -24.58 -12.25
C SER A 406 13.74 -23.27 -11.47
N GLY A 407 14.93 -22.71 -11.24
CA GLY A 407 15.10 -21.33 -10.82
C GLY A 407 15.88 -20.55 -11.87
N HIS A 408 15.54 -19.28 -12.06
CA HIS A 408 16.31 -18.36 -12.90
C HIS A 408 16.73 -17.17 -12.04
N LEU A 409 18.04 -17.08 -11.79
CA LEU A 409 18.64 -15.97 -11.06
C LEU A 409 19.02 -14.89 -12.08
N GLY A 410 18.60 -13.65 -11.82
CA GLY A 410 19.01 -12.45 -12.55
C GLY A 410 19.79 -11.51 -11.63
N ILE A 411 20.95 -11.04 -12.07
CA ILE A 411 21.74 -10.03 -11.37
C ILE A 411 21.97 -8.85 -12.31
N ARG A 412 21.57 -7.66 -11.87
CA ARG A 412 21.74 -6.42 -12.62
C ARG A 412 22.89 -5.61 -12.05
N ILE A 413 23.87 -5.29 -12.90
CA ILE A 413 25.03 -4.49 -12.53
C ILE A 413 25.11 -3.27 -13.45
N ILE A 414 25.12 -2.08 -12.84
CA ILE A 414 25.27 -0.79 -13.52
C ILE A 414 26.76 -0.55 -13.81
N GLN A 415 27.05 0.00 -14.99
CA GLN A 415 28.39 0.34 -15.48
C GLN A 415 29.39 -0.83 -15.49
N THR A 416 28.91 -2.06 -15.68
CA THR A 416 29.78 -3.21 -15.94
C THR A 416 30.69 -2.95 -17.14
N CYS A 417 32.00 -3.11 -16.96
CA CYS A 417 32.96 -3.10 -18.05
C CYS A 417 33.25 -4.53 -18.53
N PRO A 418 33.25 -4.82 -19.84
CA PRO A 418 33.71 -6.10 -20.37
C PRO A 418 35.19 -6.44 -20.06
N ARG A 419 35.96 -5.48 -19.55
CA ARG A 419 37.35 -5.67 -19.09
C ARG A 419 37.46 -5.93 -17.59
N ASP A 420 36.36 -5.83 -16.83
CA ASP A 420 36.31 -6.30 -15.44
C ASP A 420 36.25 -7.84 -15.44
N GLU A 421 36.82 -8.48 -14.41
CA GLU A 421 36.60 -9.91 -14.15
C GLU A 421 35.63 -10.06 -12.98
N LEU A 422 34.50 -10.72 -13.22
CA LEU A 422 33.46 -10.97 -12.22
C LEU A 422 33.33 -12.46 -11.91
N ARG A 423 33.12 -12.81 -10.64
CA ARG A 423 32.75 -14.15 -10.18
C ARG A 423 31.41 -14.10 -9.47
N PHE A 424 30.63 -15.17 -9.66
CA PHE A 424 29.30 -15.30 -9.09
C PHE A 424 29.19 -16.61 -8.32
N SER A 425 28.51 -16.56 -7.18
CA SER A 425 28.13 -17.76 -6.44
C SER A 425 26.67 -17.64 -5.98
N PHE A 426 25.99 -18.79 -5.88
CA PHE A 426 24.66 -18.89 -5.30
C PHE A 426 24.69 -19.95 -4.20
N ASN A 427 24.34 -19.55 -2.97
CA ASN A 427 24.42 -20.41 -1.79
C ASN A 427 25.80 -21.07 -1.61
N GLY A 428 26.88 -20.34 -1.92
CA GLY A 428 28.26 -20.81 -1.83
C GLY A 428 28.70 -21.74 -2.97
N VAL A 429 27.83 -22.01 -3.95
CA VAL A 429 28.17 -22.78 -5.15
C VAL A 429 28.55 -21.81 -6.28
N PRO A 430 29.77 -21.86 -6.81
CA PRO A 430 30.17 -21.06 -7.96
C PRO A 430 29.25 -21.31 -9.16
N THR A 431 28.81 -20.25 -9.82
CA THR A 431 27.91 -20.31 -10.98
C THR A 431 28.43 -19.43 -12.11
N THR A 432 28.05 -19.78 -13.34
CA THR A 432 28.44 -19.05 -14.56
C THR A 432 27.19 -18.58 -15.28
N PRO A 433 27.14 -17.33 -15.76
CA PRO A 433 25.98 -16.84 -16.48
C PRO A 433 25.70 -17.69 -17.72
N THR A 434 24.45 -18.14 -17.86
CA THR A 434 23.98 -18.83 -19.08
C THR A 434 23.60 -17.83 -20.17
N LYS A 435 23.29 -16.59 -19.78
CA LYS A 435 23.00 -15.48 -20.69
C LYS A 435 23.46 -14.15 -20.08
N VAL A 436 24.00 -13.28 -20.91
CA VAL A 436 24.36 -11.90 -20.54
C VAL A 436 23.74 -10.94 -21.55
N GLU A 437 23.01 -9.94 -21.07
CA GLU A 437 22.41 -8.89 -21.88
C GLU A 437 22.88 -7.52 -21.39
N HIS A 438 22.97 -6.53 -22.28
CA HIS A 438 23.37 -5.18 -21.95
C HIS A 438 22.37 -4.17 -22.51
N PHE A 439 22.16 -3.09 -21.77
CA PHE A 439 21.16 -2.09 -22.08
C PHE A 439 21.72 -0.70 -21.80
N TYR A 440 21.24 0.28 -22.58
CA TYR A 440 21.53 1.69 -22.38
C TYR A 440 20.27 2.44 -21.97
N GLY A 441 20.21 2.90 -20.72
CA GLY A 441 19.05 3.59 -20.16
C GLY A 441 18.00 2.65 -19.56
N GLY A 442 16.86 3.25 -19.20
CA GLY A 442 15.76 2.59 -18.51
C GLY A 442 15.03 3.59 -17.64
N LEU A 443 13.76 3.89 -17.94
CA LEU A 443 12.96 4.82 -17.11
C LEU A 443 12.14 4.00 -16.12
N VAL A 444 12.29 4.28 -14.84
CA VAL A 444 11.48 3.63 -13.81
C VAL A 444 10.10 4.31 -13.72
N PRO A 445 9.09 3.64 -13.12
CA PRO A 445 7.76 4.20 -13.02
C PRO A 445 7.74 5.49 -12.20
N TYR A 446 6.90 6.46 -12.58
CA TYR A 446 6.77 7.74 -11.88
C TYR A 446 6.53 7.60 -10.36
N ALA A 447 5.79 6.57 -9.93
CA ALA A 447 5.56 6.33 -8.50
C ALA A 447 6.85 5.93 -7.76
N ALA A 448 7.74 5.16 -8.38
CA ALA A 448 9.06 4.86 -7.82
C ALA A 448 9.90 6.14 -7.69
N VAL A 449 9.88 7.01 -8.71
CA VAL A 449 10.58 8.31 -8.65
C VAL A 449 10.05 9.18 -7.51
N ARG A 450 8.73 9.27 -7.35
CA ARG A 450 8.10 10.00 -6.23
C ARG A 450 8.44 9.41 -4.87
N ALA A 451 8.71 8.12 -4.79
CA ALA A 451 9.16 7.49 -3.56
C ALA A 451 10.62 7.81 -3.23
N GLY A 452 11.39 8.38 -4.16
CA GLY A 452 12.79 8.79 -3.95
C GLY A 452 13.81 8.02 -4.78
N PHE A 453 13.37 7.09 -5.63
CA PHE A 453 14.27 6.39 -6.55
C PHE A 453 14.72 7.30 -7.70
N GLN A 454 15.89 6.98 -8.28
CA GLN A 454 16.39 7.68 -9.45
C GLN A 454 15.46 7.48 -10.65
N GLU A 455 15.21 8.55 -11.42
CA GLU A 455 14.32 8.53 -12.59
C GLU A 455 14.78 7.53 -13.66
N ARG A 456 16.10 7.37 -13.81
CA ARG A 456 16.69 6.56 -14.86
C ARG A 456 17.74 5.61 -14.31
N ILE A 457 17.71 4.38 -14.82
CA ILE A 457 18.80 3.42 -14.66
C ILE A 457 19.77 3.60 -15.83
N ASN A 458 21.06 3.78 -15.51
CA ASN A 458 22.12 4.02 -16.49
C ASN A 458 22.48 2.76 -17.30
N THR A 459 23.58 2.79 -18.05
CA THR A 459 24.11 1.61 -18.76
C THR A 459 24.27 0.45 -17.77
N HIS A 460 23.70 -0.70 -18.08
CA HIS A 460 23.72 -1.85 -17.18
C HIS A 460 23.73 -3.17 -17.93
N TYR A 461 24.21 -4.20 -17.25
CA TYR A 461 24.22 -5.57 -17.72
C TYR A 461 23.30 -6.39 -16.83
N TRP A 462 22.61 -7.35 -17.45
CA TRP A 462 21.91 -8.43 -16.77
C TRP A 462 22.69 -9.72 -16.97
N PHE A 463 23.01 -10.38 -15.87
CA PHE A 463 23.61 -11.70 -15.83
C PHE A 463 22.55 -12.70 -15.37
N TYR A 464 22.25 -13.67 -16.22
CA TYR A 464 21.23 -14.69 -15.95
C TYR A 464 21.88 -16.05 -15.73
N PHE A 465 21.34 -16.80 -14.78
CA PHE A 465 21.82 -18.12 -14.39
C PHE A 465 20.64 -19.08 -14.27
N ASP A 466 20.78 -20.27 -14.87
CA ASP A 466 19.81 -21.34 -14.71
C ASP A 466 20.22 -22.20 -13.51
N LEU A 467 19.29 -22.36 -12.56
CA LEU A 467 19.48 -23.10 -11.33
C LEU A 467 18.59 -24.34 -11.34
N SER A 468 19.18 -25.48 -10.99
CA SER A 468 18.43 -26.73 -10.79
C SER A 468 17.59 -26.66 -9.50
N PRO A 469 16.48 -27.42 -9.41
CA PRO A 469 15.67 -27.48 -8.20
C PRO A 469 16.45 -27.78 -6.92
N ASP A 470 17.54 -28.56 -7.00
CA ASP A 470 18.38 -28.94 -5.86
C ASP A 470 19.23 -27.80 -5.30
N GLN A 471 19.48 -26.75 -6.08
CA GLN A 471 20.23 -25.57 -5.65
C GLN A 471 19.37 -24.56 -4.89
N LEU A 472 18.05 -24.63 -5.05
CA LEU A 472 17.10 -23.68 -4.48
C LEU A 472 16.75 -24.09 -3.05
N ILE A 473 16.84 -23.18 -2.08
CA ILE A 473 16.49 -23.47 -0.69
C ILE A 473 15.33 -22.59 -0.22
N GLU A 474 14.46 -23.18 0.60
CA GLU A 474 13.44 -22.43 1.34
C GLU A 474 14.14 -21.59 2.41
N GLY A 475 13.79 -20.32 2.51
CA GLY A 475 14.36 -19.37 3.45
C GLY A 475 15.46 -18.49 2.84
N ASP A 476 16.48 -18.22 3.65
CA ASP A 476 17.57 -17.31 3.31
C ASP A 476 18.48 -17.88 2.22
N ASN A 477 18.48 -17.27 1.04
CA ASN A 477 19.43 -17.54 -0.02
C ASN A 477 20.47 -16.41 -0.09
N ARG A 478 21.66 -16.73 -0.61
CA ARG A 478 22.77 -15.79 -0.75
C ARG A 478 23.24 -15.76 -2.20
N VAL A 479 23.23 -14.57 -2.78
CA VAL A 479 23.85 -14.27 -4.07
C VAL A 479 25.16 -13.56 -3.78
N GLU A 480 26.26 -14.08 -4.28
CA GLU A 480 27.57 -13.46 -4.10
C GLU A 480 28.10 -12.97 -5.45
N VAL A 481 28.56 -11.72 -5.48
CA VAL A 481 29.17 -11.10 -6.64
C VAL A 481 30.54 -10.56 -6.22
N GLU A 482 31.60 -11.02 -6.85
CA GLU A 482 32.96 -10.56 -6.60
C GLU A 482 33.55 -9.99 -7.89
N MET A 483 34.08 -8.77 -7.83
CA MET A 483 34.93 -8.24 -8.89
C MET A 483 36.38 -8.63 -8.57
N THR A 484 36.93 -9.61 -9.29
CA THR A 484 38.30 -10.11 -9.07
C THR A 484 39.35 -9.32 -9.81
N SER A 485 38.96 -8.59 -10.85
CA SER A 485 39.83 -7.62 -11.52
C SER A 485 39.00 -6.40 -11.93
N HIS A 486 39.48 -5.22 -11.56
CA HIS A 486 38.80 -3.96 -11.83
C HIS A 486 39.51 -3.19 -12.96
N PHE A 487 38.78 -2.84 -14.01
CA PHE A 487 39.32 -2.03 -15.09
C PHE A 487 39.37 -0.53 -14.72
N THR A 488 40.56 -0.05 -14.37
CA THR A 488 40.73 1.28 -13.76
C THR A 488 40.64 2.47 -14.72
N ASP A 489 40.64 2.29 -16.05
CA ASP A 489 40.49 3.44 -16.97
C ASP A 489 39.01 3.89 -17.09
N LEU A 490 38.06 3.11 -16.54
CA LEU A 490 36.66 3.51 -16.39
C LEU A 490 36.44 4.01 -14.95
N GLU A 491 36.15 5.30 -14.80
CA GLU A 491 35.96 5.96 -13.50
C GLU A 491 34.63 5.63 -12.82
N ASP A 492 33.61 5.22 -13.58
CA ASP A 492 32.28 4.90 -13.04
C ASP A 492 32.29 3.68 -12.11
N ASP A 493 31.59 3.76 -10.98
CA ASP A 493 31.42 2.64 -10.04
C ASP A 493 30.59 1.50 -10.64
N ARG A 494 30.97 0.26 -10.33
CA ARG A 494 30.24 -0.95 -10.71
C ARG A 494 29.23 -1.26 -9.62
N VAL A 495 27.96 -0.96 -9.85
CA VAL A 495 26.94 -1.03 -8.81
C VAL A 495 26.03 -2.22 -9.06
N VAL A 496 26.02 -3.20 -8.16
CA VAL A 496 24.96 -4.22 -8.16
C VAL A 496 23.67 -3.51 -7.76
N TYR A 497 22.72 -3.47 -8.68
CA TYR A 497 21.49 -2.71 -8.52
C TYR A 497 20.32 -3.59 -8.14
N GLN A 498 20.20 -4.77 -8.76
CA GLN A 498 19.12 -5.73 -8.49
C GLN A 498 19.68 -7.16 -8.45
N ALA A 499 19.06 -7.98 -7.61
CA ALA A 499 19.16 -9.44 -7.66
C ALA A 499 17.74 -9.99 -7.55
N GLU A 500 17.38 -10.89 -8.45
CA GLU A 500 16.05 -11.49 -8.50
C GLU A 500 16.11 -12.99 -8.80
N LEU A 501 15.19 -13.75 -8.25
CA LEU A 501 15.07 -15.18 -8.44
C LEU A 501 13.64 -15.53 -8.87
N GLU A 502 13.49 -15.93 -10.13
CA GLU A 502 12.26 -16.50 -10.64
C GLU A 502 12.22 -17.99 -10.32
N LEU A 503 11.22 -18.43 -9.57
CA LEU A 503 10.92 -19.83 -9.34
C LEU A 503 9.87 -20.28 -10.35
N ARG A 504 10.20 -21.27 -11.18
CA ARG A 504 9.27 -21.82 -12.17
C ARG A 504 8.67 -23.12 -11.68
N TYR A 505 7.35 -23.20 -11.80
CA TYR A 505 6.57 -24.38 -11.48
C TYR A 505 6.02 -25.00 -12.75
N ASP A 506 5.71 -26.31 -12.69
CA ASP A 506 5.02 -27.03 -13.75
C ASP A 506 3.55 -26.61 -13.78
N GLU A 507 3.28 -25.49 -14.45
CA GLU A 507 1.93 -24.97 -14.64
C GLU A 507 1.29 -25.59 -15.89
N PRO A 508 -0.03 -25.89 -15.86
CA PRO A 508 -0.73 -26.44 -17.01
C PRO A 508 -0.52 -25.59 -18.27
N ALA A 509 -0.13 -26.23 -19.37
CA ALA A 509 -0.01 -25.56 -20.65
C ALA A 509 -1.35 -24.98 -21.08
N VAL A 510 -1.39 -23.70 -21.46
CA VAL A 510 -2.60 -23.06 -21.99
C VAL A 510 -2.75 -23.45 -23.47
N PRO A 511 -3.75 -24.28 -23.84
CA PRO A 511 -3.91 -24.72 -25.21
C PRO A 511 -4.29 -23.56 -26.13
N ARG A 512 -3.67 -23.47 -27.31
CA ARG A 512 -4.12 -22.57 -28.38
C ARG A 512 -5.04 -23.34 -29.33
N ALA A 513 -6.32 -22.97 -29.39
CA ALA A 513 -7.34 -23.67 -30.19
C ALA A 513 -7.50 -25.17 -29.85
N GLY A 514 -7.38 -25.52 -28.55
CA GLY A 514 -7.67 -26.86 -28.07
C GLY A 514 -9.17 -27.21 -28.17
N GLN A 515 -9.48 -28.49 -28.29
CA GLN A 515 -10.86 -28.97 -28.07
C GLN A 515 -11.13 -28.99 -26.56
N MET A 516 -11.80 -27.94 -26.07
CA MET A 516 -12.10 -27.65 -24.66
C MET A 516 -10.87 -27.57 -23.75
#